data_AF-A0A7J0CYW4-F1
#
_entry.id   AF-A0A7J0CYW4-F1
#
_cell.length_a   1.000
_cell.length_b   1.000
_cell.length_c   1.000
_cell.angle_alpha   90.00
_cell.angle_beta   90.00
_cell.angle_gamma   90.00
#
_symmetry.space_group_name_H-M   'P 1'
#
loop_
_entity.id
_entity.type
_entity.pdbx_description
1 polymer ?
#
loop_
_entity_poly.entity_id
_entity_poly.type
_entity_poly.pdbx_seq_one_letter_code
_entity_poly.pdbx_strand_id
1 'polypeptide(L)' 'MEDLELDEPMDPVRFLPLLPMTRNEAAWKRVRGAQELQERWLTHGTDLRDPLRTSVPLD' A
#
# COMPACT_ATOMS: atom_id res chain seq x y z
N MET A 1 7.41 4.12 9.98
CA MET A 1 8.85 4.19 9.69
C MET A 1 9.16 5.66 9.63
N GLU A 2 10.14 6.10 10.41
CA GLU A 2 10.54 7.50 10.43
C GLU A 2 11.49 7.78 9.26
N ASP A 3 11.59 9.05 8.87
CA ASP A 3 12.57 9.49 7.86
C ASP A 3 13.99 9.34 8.45
N LEU A 4 14.98 9.02 7.60
CA LEU A 4 16.39 8.91 8.01
C LEU A 4 17.08 10.26 7.78
N GLU A 5 17.41 10.93 8.87
CA GLU A 5 18.23 12.15 8.86
C GLU A 5 19.65 11.87 8.34
N LEU A 6 20.22 12.82 7.61
CA LEU A 6 21.55 12.75 7.03
C LEU A 6 22.37 13.99 7.40
N ASP A 7 23.69 13.87 7.35
CA ASP A 7 24.58 15.01 7.58
C ASP A 7 24.41 16.08 6.47
N GLU A 8 24.60 17.33 6.84
CA GLU A 8 24.55 18.44 5.89
C GLU A 8 25.55 18.24 4.74
N PRO A 9 25.15 18.53 3.48
CA PRO A 9 23.95 19.28 3.07
C PRO A 9 22.79 18.40 2.57
N MET A 10 22.69 17.12 2.97
CA MET A 10 21.71 16.19 2.40
C MET A 10 20.34 16.27 3.07
N ASP A 11 19.28 16.20 2.26
CA ASP A 11 17.91 16.07 2.76
C ASP A 11 17.64 14.67 3.35
N PRO A 12 16.69 14.54 4.31
CA PRO A 12 16.33 13.25 4.89
C PRO A 12 15.77 12.25 3.88
N VAL A 13 16.08 10.96 4.09
CA VAL A 13 15.58 9.87 3.26
C VAL A 13 14.21 9.43 3.74
N ARG A 14 13.21 9.54 2.86
CA ARG A 14 11.86 9.05 3.11
C ARG A 14 11.70 7.60 2.70
N PHE A 15 11.15 6.79 3.59
CA PHE A 15 10.81 5.39 3.29
C PHE A 15 9.33 5.25 2.98
N LEU A 16 9.02 4.86 1.74
CA LEU A 16 7.65 4.59 1.32
C LEU A 16 7.39 3.08 1.36
N PRO A 17 6.45 2.59 2.18
CA PRO A 17 6.15 1.17 2.23
C PRO A 17 5.53 0.70 0.92
N LEU A 18 6.02 -0.43 0.42
CA LEU A 18 5.36 -1.10 -0.69
C LEU A 18 4.17 -1.90 -0.14
N LEU A 19 2.98 -1.67 -0.71
CA LEU A 19 1.77 -2.41 -0.40
C LEU A 19 1.49 -3.41 -1.54
N PRO A 20 1.77 -4.72 -1.36
CA PRO A 20 1.54 -5.72 -2.39
C PRO A 20 0.07 -5.78 -2.77
N MET A 21 -0.21 -5.81 -4.08
CA MET A 21 -1.55 -5.89 -4.64
C MET A 21 -1.67 -7.16 -5.48
N THR A 22 -2.85 -7.78 -5.46
CA THR A 22 -3.20 -8.74 -6.51
C THR A 22 -3.38 -8.03 -7.85
N ARG A 23 -3.42 -8.78 -8.96
CA ARG A 23 -3.69 -8.20 -10.28
C ARG A 23 -5.02 -7.43 -10.33
N ASN A 24 -6.05 -7.95 -9.67
CA ASN A 24 -7.39 -7.35 -9.66
C ASN A 24 -7.41 -6.05 -8.84
N GLU A 25 -6.75 -6.03 -7.68
CA GLU A 25 -6.62 -4.81 -6.86
C GLU A 25 -5.84 -3.72 -7.59
N ALA A 26 -4.76 -4.08 -8.29
CA ALA A 26 -4.00 -3.13 -9.10
C ALA A 26 -4.84 -2.57 -10.28
N ALA A 27 -5.70 -3.38 -10.90
CA ALA A 27 -6.62 -2.92 -11.93
C ALA A 27 -7.69 -1.99 -11.33
N TRP A 28 -8.31 -2.38 -10.23
CA TRP A 28 -9.30 -1.60 -9.49
C TRP A 28 -8.76 -0.22 -9.08
N LYS A 29 -7.57 -0.18 -8.47
CA LYS A 29 -6.88 1.06 -8.07
C LYS A 29 -6.76 2.06 -9.23
N ARG A 30 -6.50 1.61 -10.45
CA ARG A 30 -6.35 2.51 -11.61
C ARG A 30 -7.66 3.19 -12.01
N VAL A 31 -8.79 2.56 -11.74
CA VAL A 31 -10.13 3.06 -12.07
C VAL A 31 -10.74 3.86 -10.91
N ARG A 32 -10.54 3.38 -9.69
CA ARG A 32 -11.23 3.87 -8.48
C ARG A 32 -10.36 4.74 -7.56
N GLY A 33 -9.05 4.69 -7.75
CA GLY A 33 -8.09 5.40 -6.92
C GLY A 33 -7.52 4.55 -5.78
N ALA A 34 -6.38 5.00 -5.24
CA ALA A 34 -5.64 4.29 -4.20
C ALA A 34 -6.35 4.33 -2.84
N GLN A 35 -7.01 5.44 -2.53
CA GLN A 35 -7.68 5.64 -1.24
C GLN A 35 -8.84 4.66 -1.05
N GLU A 36 -9.70 4.49 -2.06
CA GLU A 36 -10.83 3.56 -1.98
C GLU A 36 -10.36 2.11 -1.74
N LEU A 37 -9.28 1.69 -2.41
CA LEU A 37 -8.69 0.36 -2.19
C LEU A 37 -8.10 0.22 -0.78
N GLN A 38 -7.44 1.26 -0.26
CA GLN A 38 -6.88 1.25 1.09
C GLN A 38 -7.98 1.14 2.16
N GLU A 39 -9.08 1.88 2.01
CA GLU A 39 -10.23 1.82 2.90
C GLU A 39 -10.86 0.41 2.90
N ARG A 40 -10.95 -0.25 1.74
CA ARG A 40 -11.38 -1.65 1.65
C ARG A 40 -10.44 -2.59 2.41
N TRP A 41 -9.12 -2.49 2.22
CA TRP A 41 -8.18 -3.33 2.99
C TRP A 41 -8.31 -3.15 4.49
N LEU A 42 -8.46 -1.91 4.96
CA LEU A 42 -8.66 -1.60 6.38
C LEU A 42 -9.98 -2.20 6.89
N THR A 43 -11.06 -2.03 6.14
CA THR A 43 -12.40 -2.52 6.49
C THR A 43 -12.43 -4.04 6.62
N HIS A 44 -11.74 -4.75 5.73
CA HIS A 44 -11.69 -6.21 5.69
C HIS A 44 -10.53 -6.80 6.50
N GLY A 45 -9.72 -5.98 7.18
CA GLY A 45 -8.55 -6.45 7.92
C GLY A 45 -7.57 -7.26 7.05
N THR A 46 -7.38 -6.88 5.79
CA THR A 46 -6.56 -7.63 4.84
C THR A 46 -5.10 -7.66 5.28
N ASP A 47 -4.53 -8.84 5.54
CA ASP A 47 -3.10 -8.97 5.81
C ASP A 47 -2.29 -8.88 4.52
N LEU A 48 -1.81 -7.68 4.20
CA LEU A 48 -1.02 -7.41 2.99
C LEU A 48 0.36 -8.11 2.97
N ARG A 49 0.78 -8.72 4.08
CA ARG A 49 2.06 -9.43 4.17
C ARG A 49 1.93 -10.92 3.85
N ASP A 50 0.72 -11.46 3.81
CA ASP A 50 0.48 -12.85 3.42
C ASP A 50 0.62 -13.00 1.88
N PRO A 51 1.64 -13.72 1.37
CA PRO A 51 1.83 -13.90 -0.06
C PRO A 51 0.76 -14.82 -0.69
N LEU A 52 0.01 -15.58 0.11
CA LEU A 52 -1.03 -16.50 -0.34
C LEU A 52 -2.45 -15.91 -0.23
N ARG A 53 -2.58 -14.65 0.23
CA ARG A 53 -3.88 -14.00 0.36
C ARG A 53 -4.62 -13.90 -0.98
N THR A 54 -5.94 -13.94 -0.91
CA THR A 54 -6.80 -13.58 -2.04
C THR A 54 -6.97 -12.06 -2.14
N SER A 55 -7.66 -11.61 -3.19
CA SER A 55 -8.03 -10.19 -3.29
C SER A 55 -9.04 -9.85 -2.21
N VAL A 56 -8.99 -8.62 -1.69
CA VAL A 56 -10.14 -8.07 -0.95
C VAL A 56 -11.40 -8.11 -1.83
N PRO A 57 -12.62 -8.23 -1.27
CA PRO A 57 -13.85 -8.11 -2.07
C PRO A 57 -13.90 -6.77 -2.84
N LEU A 58 -14.12 -6.86 -4.16
CA LEU A 58 -14.11 -5.73 -5.11
C LEU A 58 -15.46 -5.55 -5.81
N ASP A 59 -16.47 -6.32 -5.41
CA ASP A 59 -17.86 -6.14 -5.81
C ASP A 59 -18.49 -4.86 -5.20
#